data_AF-A0A1B0FHP4-F1
#
_entry.id   AF-A0A1B0FHP4-F1
#
_cell.length_a   1.000
_cell.length_b   1.000
_cell.length_c   1.000
_cell.angle_alpha   90.00
_cell.angle_beta   90.00
_cell.angle_gamma   90.00
#
_symmetry.space_group_name_H-M   'P 1'
#
loop_
_entity.id
_entity.type
_entity.pdbx_description
1 polymer ?
#
loop_
_entity_poly.entity_id
_entity_poly.type
_entity_poly.pdbx_seq_one_letter_code
_entity_poly.pdbx_strand_id
1 'polypeptide(L)'
;MDTSVNLFQRPMNTLQKQWYRLLLARKVGFQVDGKTKEIPVEKSYSTICQRRYKEAFHRYNQQFHKEIKHLEAMQPSAMDAMRIHRTFAITTLWPPLHSKREINLTLAQLEKVLSVNERRRLQQILKYGPDLKRF
;
A
#
# COMPACT_ATOMS: atom_id res chain seq x y z
N MET A 1 -27.58 20.69 53.33
CA MET A 1 -27.85 19.39 52.66
C MET A 1 -26.79 19.26 51.58
N ASP A 2 -25.62 18.75 51.95
CA ASP A 2 -24.47 18.68 51.04
C ASP A 2 -24.53 17.40 50.21
N THR A 3 -25.02 17.51 48.97
CA THR A 3 -25.13 16.39 48.02
C THR A 3 -23.91 16.31 47.08
N SER A 4 -22.69 16.37 47.59
CA SER A 4 -21.48 16.36 46.75
C SER A 4 -20.48 15.23 47.02
N VAL A 5 -20.76 14.31 47.96
CA VAL A 5 -19.85 13.18 48.22
C VAL A 5 -20.39 11.94 47.51
N ASN A 6 -19.85 11.66 46.31
CA ASN A 6 -20.10 10.41 45.60
C ASN A 6 -19.62 9.21 46.43
N LEU A 7 -20.56 8.51 47.06
CA LEU A 7 -20.32 7.39 47.98
C LEU A 7 -19.61 6.17 47.32
N PHE A 8 -19.51 6.16 46.00
CA PHE A 8 -18.90 5.08 45.20
C PHE A 8 -17.53 5.45 44.59
N GLN A 9 -16.99 6.64 44.88
CA GLN A 9 -15.63 6.98 44.47
C GLN A 9 -14.62 6.28 45.38
N ARG A 10 -14.26 5.04 45.05
CA ARG A 10 -13.04 4.45 45.62
C ARG A 10 -11.86 5.27 45.12
N PRO A 11 -11.02 5.86 46.00
CA PRO A 11 -9.86 6.60 45.56
C PRO A 11 -8.94 5.63 44.83
N MET A 12 -8.72 5.90 43.55
CA MET A 12 -7.90 5.05 42.70
C MET A 12 -6.48 4.98 43.28
N ASN A 13 -5.95 3.76 43.45
CA ASN A 13 -4.61 3.54 44.00
C ASN A 13 -3.57 4.25 43.12
N THR A 14 -2.41 4.62 43.68
CA THR A 14 -1.31 5.28 42.97
C THR A 14 -0.92 4.55 41.68
N LEU A 15 -0.88 3.22 41.72
CA LEU A 15 -0.60 2.37 40.56
C LEU A 15 -1.71 2.45 39.50
N GLN A 16 -2.98 2.41 39.92
CA GLN A 16 -4.12 2.54 39.00
C GLN A 16 -4.14 3.94 38.35
N LYS A 17 -3.81 5.00 39.11
CA LYS A 17 -3.62 6.37 38.59
C LYS A 17 -2.53 6.44 37.53
N GLN A 18 -1.42 5.72 37.70
CA GLN A 18 -0.37 5.64 36.69
C GLN A 18 -0.87 4.94 35.41
N TRP A 19 -1.54 3.79 35.54
CA TRP A 19 -2.09 3.06 34.39
C TRP A 19 -3.12 3.88 33.62
N TYR A 20 -4.02 4.57 34.33
CA TYR A 20 -5.02 5.43 33.71
C TYR A 20 -4.41 6.62 32.96
N ARG A 21 -3.33 7.22 33.49
CA ARG A 21 -2.57 8.28 32.80
C ARG A 21 -1.93 7.77 31.50
N LEU A 22 -1.35 6.56 31.52
CA LEU A 22 -0.78 5.95 30.31
C LEU A 22 -1.85 5.64 29.26
N LEU A 23 -3.01 5.13 29.68
CA LEU A 23 -4.14 4.87 28.79
C LEU A 23 -4.69 6.15 28.17
N LEU A 24 -4.81 7.23 28.96
CA LEU A 24 -5.20 8.55 28.46
C LEU A 24 -4.17 9.11 27.48
N ALA A 25 -2.87 9.06 27.80
CA ALA A 25 -1.81 9.51 26.91
C ALA A 25 -1.85 8.79 25.55
N ARG A 26 -2.11 7.47 25.55
CA ARG A 26 -2.26 6.68 24.32
C ARG A 26 -3.53 7.05 23.54
N LYS A 27 -4.66 7.29 24.22
CA LYS A 27 -5.95 7.66 23.59
C LYS A 27 -5.93 9.08 23.01
N VAL A 28 -5.27 10.01 23.69
CA VAL A 28 -5.13 11.42 23.27
C VAL A 28 -4.05 11.57 22.18
N GLY A 29 -3.37 10.48 21.81
CA GLY A 29 -2.35 10.52 20.77
C GLY A 29 -1.11 11.31 21.21
N PHE A 30 -0.83 11.35 22.51
CA PHE A 30 0.40 11.94 23.04
C PHE A 30 1.56 11.02 22.66
N GLN A 31 2.03 11.16 21.42
CA GLN A 31 3.30 10.61 21.00
C GLN A 31 4.35 11.38 21.79
N VAL A 32 5.06 10.69 22.68
CA VAL A 32 6.39 11.14 23.04
C VAL A 32 7.12 11.13 21.71
N ASP A 33 7.43 12.31 21.19
CA ASP A 33 8.38 12.47 20.09
C ASP A 33 9.72 11.95 20.58
N GLY A 34 9.85 10.62 20.59
CA GLY A 34 11.09 9.90 20.69
C GLY A 34 11.84 10.17 19.40
N LYS A 35 12.28 11.42 19.22
CA LYS A 35 13.52 11.71 18.51
C LYS A 35 14.61 11.03 19.33
N THR A 36 14.73 9.71 19.20
CA THR A 36 16.03 9.06 19.33
C THR A 36 16.97 9.93 18.53
N LYS A 37 17.86 10.64 19.21
CA LYS A 37 18.95 11.37 18.57
C LYS A 37 19.63 10.36 17.66
N GLU A 38 19.39 10.46 16.36
CA GLU A 38 20.09 9.67 15.38
C GLU A 38 21.56 10.03 15.58
N ILE A 39 22.33 9.11 16.18
CA ILE A 39 23.78 9.19 16.16
C ILE A 39 24.15 9.33 14.69
N PRO A 40 25.00 10.29 14.28
CA PRO A 40 25.42 10.43 12.88
C PRO A 40 26.24 9.21 12.47
N VAL A 41 25.58 8.09 12.21
CA VAL A 41 26.18 6.96 11.53
C VAL A 41 26.32 7.44 10.10
N GLU A 42 27.56 7.69 9.68
CA GLU A 42 27.87 7.94 8.27
C GLU A 42 27.15 6.89 7.43
N LYS A 43 26.16 7.34 6.65
CA LYS A 43 25.33 6.45 5.85
C LYS A 43 26.27 5.79 4.85
N SER A 44 26.49 4.48 5.00
CA SER A 44 27.27 3.68 4.05
C SER A 44 26.84 4.03 2.62
N TYR A 45 27.80 4.23 1.72
CA TYR A 45 27.52 4.64 0.33
C TYR A 45 26.47 3.73 -0.34
N SER A 46 26.44 2.44 0.01
CA SER A 46 25.42 1.48 -0.40
C SER A 46 23.98 1.96 -0.11
N THR A 47 23.72 2.46 1.10
CA THR A 47 22.42 2.96 1.54
C THR A 47 22.01 4.23 0.81
N ILE A 48 22.97 5.11 0.51
CA ILE A 48 22.75 6.33 -0.27
C ILE A 48 22.37 5.96 -1.71
N CYS A 49 23.09 5.04 -2.33
CA CYS A 49 22.79 4.55 -3.67
C CYS A 49 21.44 3.87 -3.75
N GLN A 50 21.09 3.03 -2.77
CA GLN A 50 19.78 2.38 -2.70
C GLN A 50 18.65 3.41 -2.60
N ARG A 51 18.82 4.45 -1.77
CA ARG A 51 17.86 5.55 -1.68
C ARG A 51 17.71 6.29 -3.00
N ARG A 52 18.82 6.69 -3.63
CA ARG A 52 18.82 7.39 -4.94
C ARG A 52 18.16 6.55 -6.02
N TYR A 53 18.46 5.25 -6.06
CA TYR A 53 17.84 4.31 -6.99
C TYR A 53 16.32 4.25 -6.79
N LYS A 54 15.87 4.13 -5.53
CA LYS A 54 14.44 4.12 -5.20
C LYS A 54 13.75 5.43 -5.61
N GLU A 55 14.37 6.57 -5.34
CA GLU A 55 13.85 7.88 -5.76
C GLU A 55 13.77 8.02 -7.28
N ALA A 56 14.82 7.61 -8.00
CA ALA A 56 14.84 7.62 -9.46
C ALA A 56 13.77 6.69 -10.04
N PHE A 57 13.60 5.49 -9.47
CA PHE A 57 12.54 4.55 -9.84
C PHE A 57 11.14 5.16 -9.67
N HIS A 58 10.88 5.85 -8.55
CA HIS A 58 9.60 6.52 -8.34
C HIS A 58 9.36 7.65 -9.34
N ARG A 59 10.38 8.47 -9.64
CA ARG A 59 10.28 9.54 -10.64
C ARG A 59 10.01 8.99 -12.03
N TYR A 60 10.74 7.94 -12.42
CA TYR A 60 10.54 7.25 -13.69
C TYR A 60 9.11 6.73 -13.82
N ASN A 61 8.62 5.96 -12.84
CA ASN A 61 7.26 5.42 -12.89
C ASN A 61 6.19 6.51 -12.92
N GLN A 62 6.40 7.61 -12.19
CA GLN A 62 5.48 8.74 -12.23
C GLN A 62 5.41 9.37 -13.62
N GLN A 63 6.56 9.55 -14.27
CA GLN A 63 6.63 10.08 -15.62
C GLN A 63 6.03 9.10 -16.64
N PHE A 64 6.38 7.82 -16.54
CA PHE A 64 5.82 6.76 -17.38
C PHE A 64 4.30 6.75 -17.34
N HIS A 65 3.68 6.79 -16.15
CA HIS A 65 2.22 6.84 -16.05
C HIS A 65 1.60 8.09 -16.69
N LYS A 66 2.28 9.25 -16.64
CA LYS A 66 1.81 10.46 -17.33
C LYS A 66 1.87 10.30 -18.84
N GLU A 67 2.97 9.74 -19.35
CA GLU A 67 3.17 9.52 -20.79
C GLU A 67 2.15 8.51 -21.34
N ILE A 68 1.92 7.40 -20.65
CA ILE A 68 0.90 6.41 -21.05
C ILE A 68 -0.49 7.05 -21.13
N LYS A 69 -0.90 7.84 -20.13
CA LYS A 69 -2.19 8.55 -20.17
C LYS A 69 -2.29 9.51 -21.34
N HIS A 70 -1.19 10.19 -21.68
CA HIS A 70 -1.17 11.08 -22.82
C HIS A 70 -1.26 10.32 -24.15
N LEU A 71 -0.53 9.21 -24.27
CA LEU A 71 -0.57 8.33 -25.43
C LEU A 71 -1.96 7.72 -25.66
N GLU A 72 -2.64 7.31 -24.58
CA GLU A 72 -4.03 6.83 -24.63
C GLU A 72 -4.98 7.93 -25.13
N ALA A 73 -4.84 9.16 -24.62
CA ALA A 73 -5.66 10.29 -25.02
C ALA A 73 -5.42 10.75 -26.46
N MET A 74 -4.22 10.50 -27.01
CA MET A 74 -3.87 10.81 -28.40
C MET A 74 -4.44 9.83 -29.42
N GLN A 75 -5.03 8.71 -29.00
CA GLN A 75 -5.53 7.72 -29.94
C GLN A 75 -6.77 8.21 -30.69
N PRO A 76 -6.91 7.87 -31.98
CA PRO A 76 -8.02 8.34 -32.81
C PRO A 76 -9.36 7.68 -32.43
N SER A 77 -9.32 6.51 -31.80
CA SER A 77 -10.51 5.78 -31.37
C SER A 77 -10.39 5.29 -29.93
N ALA A 78 -11.54 5.17 -29.25
CA ALA A 78 -11.61 4.57 -27.93
C ALA A 78 -11.11 3.13 -27.93
N MET A 79 -11.23 2.42 -29.05
CA MET A 79 -10.75 1.06 -29.16
C MET A 79 -9.23 0.98 -29.21
N ASP A 80 -8.58 1.89 -29.91
CA ASP A 80 -7.12 1.96 -29.97
C ASP A 80 -6.54 2.42 -28.63
N ALA A 81 -7.19 3.38 -27.95
CA ALA A 81 -6.84 3.76 -26.59
C ALA A 81 -6.91 2.56 -25.63
N MET A 82 -7.97 1.76 -25.70
CA MET A 82 -8.14 0.55 -24.88
C MET A 82 -7.06 -0.49 -25.16
N ARG A 83 -6.67 -0.69 -26.43
CA ARG A 83 -5.60 -1.62 -26.80
C ARG A 83 -4.25 -1.19 -26.24
N ILE A 84 -3.94 0.12 -26.29
CA ILE A 84 -2.73 0.66 -25.69
C ILE A 84 -2.75 0.46 -24.18
N HIS A 85 -3.83 0.86 -23.51
CA HIS A 85 -4.01 0.67 -22.07
C HIS A 85 -3.77 -0.78 -21.66
N ARG A 86 -4.35 -1.72 -22.42
CA ARG A 86 -4.25 -3.15 -22.16
C ARG A 86 -2.83 -3.71 -22.37
N THR A 87 -2.09 -3.17 -23.32
CA THR A 87 -0.69 -3.59 -23.60
C THR A 87 0.24 -3.25 -22.44
N PHE A 88 0.05 -2.07 -21.83
CA PHE A 88 0.88 -1.62 -20.71
C PHE A 88 0.37 -2.06 -19.33
N ALA A 89 -0.90 -2.45 -19.22
CA ALA A 89 -1.45 -3.00 -17.99
C ALA A 89 -0.98 -4.46 -17.77
N ILE A 90 -0.55 -4.78 -16.54
CA ILE A 90 -0.33 -6.16 -16.15
C ILE A 90 -1.70 -6.79 -15.89
N THR A 91 -2.24 -7.42 -16.93
CA THR A 91 -3.54 -8.12 -16.89
C THR A 91 -3.36 -9.63 -17.03
N THR A 92 -4.39 -10.38 -16.67
CA THR A 92 -4.36 -11.85 -16.64
C THR A 92 -4.73 -12.52 -17.96
N LEU A 93 -5.00 -11.74 -19.02
CA LEU A 93 -5.72 -12.24 -20.19
C LEU A 93 -4.97 -12.15 -21.55
N TRP A 94 -3.78 -11.54 -21.67
CA TRP A 94 -3.06 -11.34 -22.96
C TRP A 94 -1.51 -11.29 -22.78
N PRO A 95 -0.69 -11.42 -23.84
CA PRO A 95 0.68 -11.93 -23.72
C PRO A 95 1.58 -10.97 -22.94
N PRO A 96 2.36 -11.48 -21.98
CA PRO A 96 3.12 -10.63 -21.08
C PRO A 96 4.33 -10.06 -21.81
N LEU A 97 4.26 -8.80 -22.21
CA LEU A 97 5.45 -7.98 -22.51
C LEU A 97 6.20 -7.56 -21.22
N HIS A 98 5.76 -8.08 -20.07
CA HIS A 98 6.24 -7.77 -18.74
C HIS A 98 7.29 -8.78 -18.28
N SER A 99 8.26 -8.31 -17.52
CA SER A 99 9.25 -9.18 -16.88
C SER A 99 8.58 -10.10 -15.85
N LYS A 100 9.10 -11.32 -15.68
CA LYS A 100 8.69 -12.24 -14.59
C LYS A 100 8.70 -11.55 -13.23
N ARG A 101 9.64 -10.63 -13.01
CA ARG A 101 9.74 -9.85 -11.78
C ARG A 101 8.52 -8.94 -11.57
N GLU A 102 8.07 -8.25 -12.61
CA GLU A 102 6.95 -7.31 -12.55
C GLU A 102 5.62 -8.05 -12.34
N ILE A 103 5.48 -9.21 -13.00
CA ILE A 103 4.33 -10.11 -12.80
C ILE A 103 4.27 -10.61 -11.35
N ASN A 104 5.40 -11.08 -10.79
CA ASN A 104 5.41 -11.55 -9.41
C ASN A 104 5.12 -10.44 -8.40
N LEU A 105 5.62 -9.22 -8.65
CA LEU A 105 5.35 -8.07 -7.80
C LEU A 105 3.87 -7.68 -7.81
N THR A 106 3.24 -7.66 -8.98
CA THR A 106 1.81 -7.35 -9.11
C THR A 106 0.93 -8.44 -8.50
N LEU A 107 1.25 -9.72 -8.70
CA LEU A 107 0.54 -10.82 -8.05
C LEU A 107 0.61 -10.71 -6.52
N ALA A 108 1.81 -10.47 -5.95
CA ALA A 108 1.99 -10.31 -4.51
C ALA A 108 1.23 -9.10 -3.93
N GLN A 109 0.99 -8.06 -4.73
CA GLN A 109 0.16 -6.92 -4.34
C GLN A 109 -1.33 -7.24 -4.45
N LEU A 110 -1.76 -7.85 -5.56
CA LEU A 110 -3.15 -8.23 -5.80
C LEU A 110 -3.67 -9.23 -4.76
N GLU A 111 -2.86 -10.22 -4.37
CA GLU A 111 -3.20 -11.17 -3.31
C GLU A 111 -3.53 -10.49 -1.97
N LYS A 112 -3.00 -9.29 -1.70
CA LYS A 112 -3.31 -8.56 -0.45
C LYS A 112 -4.68 -7.88 -0.50
N VAL A 113 -5.16 -7.52 -1.69
CA VAL A 113 -6.38 -6.73 -1.89
C VAL A 113 -7.58 -7.59 -2.24
N LEU A 114 -7.36 -8.71 -2.96
CA LEU A 114 -8.43 -9.58 -3.44
C LEU A 114 -9.11 -10.35 -2.30
N SER A 115 -10.44 -10.47 -2.39
CA SER A 115 -11.24 -11.39 -1.59
C SER A 115 -10.98 -12.86 -1.98
N VAL A 116 -11.39 -13.80 -1.13
CA VAL A 116 -11.18 -15.24 -1.37
C VAL A 116 -11.81 -15.72 -2.69
N ASN A 117 -12.99 -15.20 -3.04
CA ASN A 117 -13.70 -15.56 -4.27
C ASN A 117 -12.98 -15.02 -5.50
N GLU A 118 -12.49 -13.78 -5.44
CA GLU A 118 -11.77 -13.17 -6.55
C GLU A 118 -10.41 -13.83 -6.78
N ARG A 119 -9.72 -14.25 -5.71
CA ARG A 119 -8.48 -15.04 -5.82
C ARG A 119 -8.71 -16.38 -6.52
N ARG A 120 -9.79 -17.10 -6.18
CA ARG A 120 -10.14 -18.36 -6.84
C ARG A 120 -10.40 -18.15 -8.33
N ARG A 121 -11.16 -17.12 -8.68
CA ARG A 121 -11.44 -16.76 -10.08
C ARG A 121 -10.16 -16.38 -10.84
N LEU A 122 -9.28 -15.61 -10.21
CA LEU A 122 -7.97 -15.24 -10.76
C LEU A 122 -7.12 -16.49 -11.06
N GLN A 123 -7.04 -17.42 -10.10
CA GLN A 123 -6.33 -18.69 -10.26
C GLN A 123 -6.92 -19.54 -11.41
N GLN A 124 -8.25 -19.55 -11.57
CA GLN A 124 -8.89 -20.22 -12.70
C GLN A 124 -8.50 -19.57 -14.04
N ILE A 125 -8.56 -18.24 -14.14
CA ILE A 125 -8.18 -17.52 -15.37
C ILE A 125 -6.71 -17.79 -15.72
N LEU A 126 -5.81 -17.75 -14.73
CA LEU A 126 -4.39 -18.01 -14.95
C LEU A 126 -4.08 -19.48 -15.32
N LYS A 127 -4.82 -20.43 -14.75
CA LYS A 127 -4.62 -21.87 -15.00
C LYS A 127 -5.17 -22.32 -16.35
N TYR A 128 -6.31 -21.77 -16.77
CA TYR A 128 -7.03 -22.23 -17.95
C TYR A 128 -6.94 -21.27 -19.14
N GLY A 129 -6.43 -20.04 -18.97
CA GLY A 129 -6.29 -19.07 -20.04
C GLY A 129 -7.63 -18.75 -20.76
N PRO A 130 -7.59 -18.09 -21.93
CA PRO A 130 -8.78 -17.77 -22.71
C PRO A 130 -9.51 -19.00 -23.33
N ASP A 131 -9.10 -20.24 -23.03
CA ASP A 131 -9.80 -21.47 -23.46
C ASP A 131 -11.16 -21.69 -22.75
N LEU A 132 -11.55 -20.77 -21.87
CA LEU A 132 -12.94 -20.62 -21.43
C LEU A 132 -13.80 -20.13 -22.60
N LYS A 133 -14.22 -21.08 -23.45
CA LYS A 133 -15.27 -20.90 -24.45
C LYS A 133 -16.46 -20.16 -23.84
N ARG A 134 -16.77 -19.00 -24.42
CA ARG A 134 -18.08 -18.31 -24.45
C ARG A 134 -18.71 -17.97 -23.10
N PHE A 135 -18.74 -16.67 -22.81
CA PHE A 135 -19.99 -15.98 -22.54
C PHE A 135 -20.23 -14.99 -23.67
#